data_AF-A0A3D8Z2C4-F1
#
_entry.id   AF-A0A3D8Z2C4-F1
#
_cell.length_a   1.000
_cell.length_b   1.000
_cell.length_c   1.000
_cell.angle_alpha   90.00
_cell.angle_beta   90.00
_cell.angle_gamma   90.00
#
_symmetry.space_group_name_H-M   'P 1'
#
loop_
_entity.id
_entity.type
_entity.pdbx_description
1 polymer ?
#
loop_
_entity_poly.entity_id
_entity_poly.type
_entity_poly.pdbx_seq_one_letter_code
_entity_poly.pdbx_strand_id
1 'polypeptide(L)'
;MKKKWLLVIILSMSSLSAGCSFWDGIRGCPDGQIDWTDALMMNDIKYGSGFIHQEDTSLPETGDSLGKVSYMLDGHACSSHKLKNGEATYVSVGTPVYEVVGYQPEFRVIADGRVFQVIDNPNAETLSDLADIEGKVTKISIRRDEDDTLLGELDPEQTKEFLKEYLSLPYKGDIDPKNENNRHARVLIYFQLEDGTTFHTIYILDENIIGYDAFGNEKMKGIIESVVNE
;
A
#
# COMPACT_ATOMS: atom_id res chain seq x y z
N MET A 1 14.21 72.31 -51.33
CA MET A 1 14.11 73.41 -50.34
C MET A 1 13.34 72.94 -49.10
N LYS A 2 13.97 73.07 -47.93
CA LYS A 2 13.41 73.13 -46.55
C LYS A 2 12.64 71.93 -45.97
N LYS A 3 13.30 71.29 -44.99
CA LYS A 3 12.75 70.54 -43.85
C LYS A 3 11.59 71.31 -43.17
N LYS A 4 10.61 70.58 -42.63
CA LYS A 4 10.09 70.82 -41.26
C LYS A 4 9.49 69.53 -40.68
N TRP A 5 9.84 69.35 -39.42
CA TRP A 5 9.51 68.29 -38.47
C TRP A 5 8.07 68.44 -37.96
N LEU A 6 7.38 67.34 -37.66
CA LEU A 6 6.46 67.27 -36.51
C LEU A 6 6.14 65.81 -36.15
N LEU A 7 6.43 65.48 -34.89
CA LEU A 7 6.09 64.26 -34.18
C LEU A 7 4.57 64.07 -34.08
N VAL A 8 4.09 62.83 -34.28
CA VAL A 8 2.97 62.27 -33.51
C VAL A 8 3.29 60.80 -33.21
N ILE A 9 3.54 60.54 -31.93
CA ILE A 9 3.55 59.24 -31.25
C ILE A 9 2.14 58.63 -31.37
N ILE A 10 2.02 57.31 -31.61
CA ILE A 10 1.07 56.39 -30.94
C ILE A 10 0.99 55.02 -31.65
N LEU A 11 0.98 53.98 -30.82
CA LEU A 11 0.59 52.58 -31.03
C LEU A 11 1.65 51.55 -31.50
N SER A 12 2.49 51.21 -30.52
CA SER A 12 2.90 49.84 -30.21
C SER A 12 1.68 48.92 -29.99
N MET A 13 1.49 47.90 -30.84
CA MET A 13 0.71 46.65 -30.63
C MET A 13 0.62 46.03 -32.04
N SER A 14 1.05 44.83 -32.39
CA SER A 14 1.07 43.58 -31.65
C SER A 14 1.97 42.62 -32.44
N SER A 15 3.08 42.19 -31.87
CA SER A 15 3.95 41.16 -32.45
C SER A 15 4.46 40.30 -31.31
N LEU A 16 3.56 39.50 -30.73
CA LEU A 16 3.84 38.44 -29.75
C LEU A 16 2.52 37.67 -29.52
N SER A 17 2.10 36.87 -30.50
CA SER A 17 1.41 35.63 -30.17
C SER A 17 2.50 34.55 -30.13
N ALA A 18 3.30 34.60 -29.06
CA ALA A 18 4.04 33.44 -28.60
C ALA A 18 3.03 32.29 -28.50
N GLY A 19 3.41 31.12 -29.01
CA GLY A 19 2.59 29.93 -28.93
C GLY A 19 2.18 29.71 -27.48
N CYS A 20 0.87 29.64 -27.24
CA CYS A 20 0.37 28.90 -26.10
C CYS A 20 0.75 27.44 -26.35
N SER A 21 1.95 27.06 -25.91
CA SER A 21 2.18 25.68 -25.49
C SER A 21 1.17 25.44 -24.37
N PHE A 22 0.03 24.85 -24.73
CA PHE A 22 -0.91 24.28 -23.77
C PHE A 22 -0.20 23.07 -23.15
N TRP A 23 0.73 23.38 -22.24
CA TRP A 23 1.35 22.41 -21.37
C TRP A 23 0.38 22.29 -20.21
N ASP A 24 -0.64 21.45 -20.41
CA ASP A 24 -1.54 20.95 -19.38
C ASP A 24 -0.80 19.91 -18.51
N GLY A 25 0.45 20.23 -18.13
CA GLY A 25 1.18 19.49 -17.13
C GLY A 25 0.51 19.80 -15.81
N ILE A 26 -0.14 18.79 -15.22
CA ILE A 26 -0.73 18.76 -13.87
C ILE A 26 0.03 19.75 -12.97
N ARG A 27 -0.52 20.95 -12.79
CA ARG A 27 -0.10 22.00 -11.85
C ARG A 27 1.42 22.12 -11.59
N GLY A 28 2.25 22.16 -12.63
CA GLY A 28 3.68 22.46 -12.48
C GLY A 28 4.53 21.35 -11.86
N CYS A 29 4.05 20.11 -11.82
CA CYS A 29 4.91 18.96 -11.56
C CYS A 29 5.79 18.67 -12.80
N PRO A 30 7.07 18.29 -12.63
CA PRO A 30 7.93 17.88 -13.74
C PRO A 30 7.61 16.48 -14.28
N ASP A 31 6.60 15.83 -13.71
CA ASP A 31 6.28 14.42 -13.90
C ASP A 31 5.29 14.18 -15.06
N GLY A 32 5.31 12.96 -15.61
CA GLY A 32 4.22 12.44 -16.44
C GLY A 32 2.99 12.07 -15.60
N GLN A 33 2.03 11.37 -16.21
CA GLN A 33 0.95 10.75 -15.45
C GLN A 33 1.55 9.80 -14.40
N ILE A 34 1.20 10.00 -13.13
CA ILE A 34 1.70 9.21 -12.02
C ILE A 34 0.70 8.07 -11.78
N ASP A 35 1.20 6.84 -11.80
CA ASP A 35 0.47 5.66 -11.33
C ASP A 35 0.81 5.45 -9.86
N TRP A 36 -0.14 5.70 -8.98
CA TRP A 36 0.06 5.62 -7.55
C TRP A 36 -0.43 4.29 -6.98
N THR A 37 0.27 3.75 -5.98
CA THR A 37 -0.28 2.70 -5.12
C THR A 37 -1.41 3.28 -4.27
N ASP A 38 -2.53 2.55 -4.16
CA ASP A 38 -3.65 2.96 -3.30
C ASP A 38 -3.25 2.87 -1.83
N ALA A 39 -3.06 4.03 -1.21
CA ALA A 39 -2.55 4.18 0.13
C ALA A 39 -3.30 5.26 0.90
N LEU A 40 -3.32 5.11 2.23
CA LEU A 40 -3.90 6.03 3.20
C LEU A 40 -2.94 6.11 4.38
N MET A 41 -2.73 7.29 4.94
CA MET A 41 -2.00 7.44 6.19
C MET A 41 -2.88 8.08 7.25
N MET A 42 -3.00 7.42 8.41
CA MET A 42 -3.78 7.88 9.55
C MET A 42 -3.06 7.52 10.85
N ASN A 43 -2.98 8.46 11.78
CA ASN A 43 -2.26 8.33 13.05
C ASN A 43 -0.82 7.85 12.87
N ASP A 44 -0.14 8.38 11.85
CA ASP A 44 1.24 8.03 11.46
C ASP A 44 1.43 6.55 11.03
N ILE A 45 0.34 5.83 10.81
CA ILE A 45 0.32 4.47 10.25
C ILE A 45 -0.05 4.55 8.77
N LYS A 46 0.72 3.85 7.93
CA LYS A 46 0.51 3.75 6.49
C LYS A 46 -0.25 2.47 6.19
N TYR A 47 -1.32 2.59 5.44
CA TYR A 47 -2.18 1.49 5.01
C TYR A 47 -2.22 1.41 3.48
N GLY A 48 -2.47 0.21 2.95
CA GLY A 48 -2.71 -0.06 1.54
C GLY A 48 -3.88 -1.03 1.34
N SER A 49 -4.48 -1.00 0.17
CA SER A 49 -5.63 -1.86 -0.20
C SER A 49 -5.30 -2.91 -1.26
N GLY A 50 -4.20 -2.74 -1.99
CA GLY A 50 -3.90 -3.49 -3.22
C GLY A 50 -3.58 -4.99 -3.05
N PHE A 51 -3.43 -5.48 -1.81
CA PHE A 51 -3.10 -6.86 -1.50
C PHE A 51 -4.23 -7.59 -0.75
N ILE A 52 -5.39 -6.94 -0.59
CA ILE A 52 -6.57 -7.51 0.06
C ILE A 52 -7.53 -8.01 -1.02
N HIS A 53 -7.88 -9.29 -0.94
CA HIS A 53 -8.90 -9.93 -1.74
C HIS A 53 -10.13 -10.16 -0.87
N GLN A 54 -11.30 -9.79 -1.39
CA GLN A 54 -12.57 -10.03 -0.72
C GLN A 54 -13.42 -10.93 -1.59
N GLU A 55 -13.76 -12.13 -1.10
CA GLU A 55 -14.63 -13.05 -1.84
C GLU A 55 -16.11 -12.62 -1.76
N ASP A 56 -16.50 -11.99 -0.66
CA ASP A 56 -17.83 -11.40 -0.47
C ASP A 56 -17.82 -9.91 -0.79
N THR A 57 -18.90 -9.42 -1.38
CA THR A 57 -19.13 -7.99 -1.64
C THR A 57 -19.59 -7.22 -0.40
N SER A 58 -19.88 -7.91 0.71
CA SER A 58 -20.29 -7.27 1.95
C SER A 58 -19.10 -6.59 2.64
N LEU A 59 -19.20 -5.29 2.89
CA LEU A 59 -18.17 -4.58 3.63
C LEU A 59 -18.22 -4.97 5.12
N PRO A 60 -17.06 -5.08 5.79
CA PRO A 60 -17.02 -5.28 7.23
C PRO A 60 -17.76 -4.18 7.98
N GLU A 61 -18.25 -4.48 9.17
CA GLU A 61 -18.89 -3.50 10.04
C GLU A 61 -17.88 -2.41 10.46
N THR A 62 -18.30 -1.16 10.37
CA THR A 62 -17.48 0.01 10.74
C THR A 62 -17.68 0.37 12.21
N GLY A 63 -16.58 0.58 12.93
CA GLY A 63 -16.56 1.06 14.31
C GLY A 63 -16.48 2.59 14.42
N ASP A 64 -15.71 3.09 15.37
CA ASP A 64 -15.58 4.53 15.62
C ASP A 64 -14.81 5.25 14.49
N SER A 65 -15.06 6.55 14.35
CA SER A 65 -14.35 7.40 13.39
C SER A 65 -12.97 7.78 13.94
N LEU A 66 -11.92 7.40 13.21
CA LEU A 66 -10.51 7.73 13.53
C LEU A 66 -10.09 9.12 13.03
N GLY A 67 -10.82 9.66 12.07
CA GLY A 67 -10.50 10.95 11.48
C GLY A 67 -11.11 11.13 10.10
N LYS A 68 -10.57 12.07 9.34
CA LYS A 68 -10.98 12.33 7.95
C LYS A 68 -9.76 12.56 7.07
N VAL A 69 -9.88 12.17 5.81
CA VAL A 69 -8.89 12.54 4.78
C VAL A 69 -8.90 14.04 4.59
N SER A 70 -7.72 14.64 4.68
CA SER A 70 -7.46 16.08 4.56
C SER A 70 -6.86 16.47 3.22
N TYR A 71 -6.26 15.51 2.50
CA TYR A 71 -5.64 15.71 1.20
C TYR A 71 -5.64 14.44 0.36
N MET A 72 -5.96 14.57 -0.93
CA MET A 72 -5.89 13.49 -1.92
C MET A 72 -4.70 13.75 -2.84
N LEU A 73 -3.82 12.78 -3.06
CA LEU A 73 -2.62 12.96 -3.87
C LEU A 73 -2.92 12.93 -5.36
N ASP A 74 -3.82 12.05 -5.82
CA ASP A 74 -4.12 11.89 -7.24
C ASP A 74 -4.59 13.22 -7.86
N GLY A 75 -3.96 13.63 -8.96
CA GLY A 75 -4.19 14.92 -9.62
C GLY A 75 -3.77 16.17 -8.83
N HIS A 76 -3.16 16.02 -7.65
CA HIS A 76 -2.82 17.14 -6.75
C HIS A 76 -1.37 17.15 -6.27
N ALA A 77 -0.66 16.01 -6.27
CA ALA A 77 0.72 15.88 -5.83
C ALA A 77 1.67 15.46 -6.95
N CYS A 78 2.94 15.85 -6.84
CA CYS A 78 4.03 15.39 -7.71
C CYS A 78 4.62 14.06 -7.20
N SER A 79 5.34 13.32 -8.05
CA SER A 79 5.88 11.99 -7.73
C SER A 79 6.84 11.99 -6.53
N SER A 80 7.47 13.14 -6.25
CA SER A 80 8.36 13.33 -5.11
C SER A 80 7.65 13.54 -3.76
N HIS A 81 6.32 13.63 -3.76
CA HIS A 81 5.55 13.85 -2.53
C HIS A 81 5.63 12.62 -1.62
N LYS A 82 5.83 12.87 -0.32
CA LYS A 82 5.82 11.84 0.70
C LYS A 82 4.47 11.89 1.41
N LEU A 83 3.78 10.76 1.46
CA LEU A 83 2.50 10.60 2.14
C LEU A 83 2.61 11.04 3.61
N LYS A 84 1.62 11.78 4.12
CA LYS A 84 1.56 12.27 5.50
C LYS A 84 0.25 11.90 6.17
N ASN A 85 0.22 12.04 7.50
CA ASN A 85 -0.98 11.81 8.28
C ASN A 85 -2.18 12.61 7.76
N GLY A 86 -3.30 11.91 7.57
CA GLY A 86 -4.54 12.45 7.01
C GLY A 86 -4.52 12.58 5.48
N GLU A 87 -3.53 12.05 4.77
CA GLU A 87 -3.49 12.05 3.31
C GLU A 87 -3.81 10.66 2.75
N ALA A 88 -4.35 10.63 1.53
CA ALA A 88 -4.62 9.40 0.80
C ALA A 88 -4.33 9.56 -0.69
N THR A 89 -4.02 8.46 -1.36
CA THR A 89 -3.77 8.46 -2.79
C THR A 89 -5.04 8.81 -3.57
N TYR A 90 -6.09 7.99 -3.40
CA TYR A 90 -7.31 8.06 -4.20
C TYR A 90 -8.58 8.32 -3.36
N VAL A 91 -8.46 8.42 -2.03
CA VAL A 91 -9.61 8.71 -1.17
C VAL A 91 -9.86 10.23 -1.16
N SER A 92 -11.11 10.62 -1.42
CA SER A 92 -11.50 12.04 -1.49
C SER A 92 -11.35 12.78 -0.15
N VAL A 93 -11.06 14.08 -0.23
CA VAL A 93 -10.99 14.97 0.95
C VAL A 93 -12.34 15.02 1.66
N GLY A 94 -12.31 14.97 3.00
CA GLY A 94 -13.48 14.98 3.87
C GLY A 94 -14.07 13.60 4.14
N THR A 95 -13.61 12.56 3.43
CA THR A 95 -14.04 11.18 3.67
C THR A 95 -13.61 10.72 5.06
N PRO A 96 -14.54 10.22 5.88
CA PRO A 96 -14.21 9.64 7.18
C PRO A 96 -13.44 8.33 7.05
N VAL A 97 -12.52 8.11 7.98
CA VAL A 97 -11.80 6.85 8.17
C VAL A 97 -12.33 6.21 9.44
N TYR A 98 -12.76 4.95 9.35
CA TYR A 98 -13.37 4.21 10.44
C TYR A 98 -12.53 3.00 10.84
N GLU A 99 -12.69 2.61 12.10
CA GLU A 99 -12.26 1.29 12.58
C GLU A 99 -13.02 0.17 11.87
N VAL A 100 -12.39 -1.01 11.82
CA VAL A 100 -13.06 -2.25 11.42
C VAL A 100 -13.42 -3.02 12.68
N VAL A 101 -14.71 -3.28 12.91
CA VAL A 101 -15.16 -4.02 14.10
C VAL A 101 -14.50 -5.40 14.12
N GLY A 102 -13.95 -5.77 15.28
CA GLY A 102 -13.23 -7.04 15.47
C GLY A 102 -11.72 -6.98 15.22
N TYR A 103 -11.18 -5.83 14.81
CA TYR A 103 -9.76 -5.61 14.61
C TYR A 103 -9.26 -4.34 15.29
N GLN A 104 -7.97 -4.33 15.62
CA GLN A 104 -7.27 -3.12 16.02
C GLN A 104 -7.12 -2.15 14.84
N PRO A 105 -7.29 -0.84 15.05
CA PRO A 105 -7.16 0.16 13.99
C PRO A 105 -5.74 0.19 13.39
N GLU A 106 -4.72 -0.17 14.17
CA GLU A 106 -3.34 -0.30 13.71
C GLU A 106 -3.16 -1.36 12.62
N PHE A 107 -4.05 -2.36 12.56
CA PHE A 107 -4.01 -3.40 11.52
C PHE A 107 -4.82 -3.00 10.29
N ARG A 108 -6.05 -2.53 10.46
CA ARG A 108 -6.93 -2.20 9.34
C ARG A 108 -7.97 -1.16 9.65
N VAL A 109 -8.33 -0.41 8.61
CA VAL A 109 -9.31 0.67 8.63
C VAL A 109 -10.20 0.60 7.39
N ILE A 110 -11.36 1.26 7.43
CA ILE A 110 -12.23 1.44 6.27
C ILE A 110 -12.33 2.91 5.91
N ALA A 111 -12.17 3.20 4.63
CA ALA A 111 -12.46 4.51 4.05
C ALA A 111 -13.05 4.34 2.66
N ASP A 112 -14.07 5.13 2.31
CA ASP A 112 -14.66 5.13 0.96
C ASP A 112 -15.10 3.73 0.47
N GLY A 113 -15.68 2.94 1.37
CA GLY A 113 -16.13 1.58 1.06
C GLY A 113 -15.01 0.60 0.69
N ARG A 114 -13.77 0.89 1.11
CA ARG A 114 -12.60 0.03 0.91
C ARG A 114 -11.95 -0.28 2.24
N VAL A 115 -11.48 -1.52 2.39
CA VAL A 115 -10.61 -1.92 3.49
C VAL A 115 -9.18 -1.55 3.13
N PHE A 116 -8.49 -0.92 4.07
CA PHE A 116 -7.05 -0.68 4.00
C PHE A 116 -6.40 -1.42 5.15
N GLN A 117 -5.31 -2.12 4.87
CA GLN A 117 -4.53 -2.86 5.85
C GLN A 117 -3.13 -2.24 5.97
N VAL A 118 -2.55 -2.30 7.16
CA VAL A 118 -1.25 -1.70 7.45
C VAL A 118 -0.17 -2.26 6.53
N ILE A 119 0.71 -1.36 6.11
CA ILE A 119 1.96 -1.66 5.40
C ILE A 119 3.18 -1.06 6.11
N ASP A 120 3.00 -0.05 6.96
CA ASP A 120 4.06 0.48 7.81
C ASP A 120 3.46 1.10 9.08
N ASN A 121 4.03 0.73 10.22
CA ASN A 121 3.71 1.29 11.53
C ASN A 121 5.03 1.59 12.26
N PRO A 122 5.39 2.87 12.46
CA PRO A 122 6.66 3.23 13.08
C PRO A 122 6.78 2.80 14.55
N ASN A 123 5.68 2.40 15.18
CA ASN A 123 5.65 1.94 16.57
C ASN A 123 5.66 0.41 16.69
N ALA A 124 5.67 -0.34 15.58
CA ALA A 124 5.69 -1.80 15.61
C ALA A 124 7.09 -2.33 15.95
N GLU A 125 7.16 -3.30 16.86
CA GLU A 125 8.38 -4.04 17.20
C GLU A 125 8.39 -5.43 16.58
N THR A 126 7.21 -6.06 16.47
CA THR A 126 7.02 -7.38 15.89
C THR A 126 5.91 -7.39 14.84
N LEU A 127 5.81 -8.49 14.09
CA LEU A 127 4.70 -8.65 13.15
C LEU A 127 3.33 -8.77 13.84
N SER A 128 3.25 -9.12 15.12
CA SER A 128 1.99 -9.06 15.87
C SER A 128 1.46 -7.65 16.05
N ASP A 129 2.34 -6.63 16.10
CA ASP A 129 1.94 -5.23 16.21
C ASP A 129 1.37 -4.67 14.90
N LEU A 130 1.62 -5.37 13.79
CA LEU A 130 1.05 -5.08 12.47
C LEU A 130 -0.18 -5.93 12.19
N ALA A 131 -0.07 -7.23 12.40
CA ALA A 131 -1.06 -8.21 11.98
C ALA A 131 -1.88 -8.71 13.17
N ASP A 132 -3.01 -8.05 13.41
CA ASP A 132 -4.02 -8.47 14.41
C ASP A 132 -4.83 -9.68 13.89
N ILE A 133 -4.15 -10.80 13.67
CA ILE A 133 -4.69 -12.02 13.04
C ILE A 133 -4.63 -13.25 13.96
N GLU A 134 -4.10 -13.13 15.18
CA GLU A 134 -4.03 -14.24 16.12
C GLU A 134 -5.44 -14.78 16.43
N GLY A 135 -5.65 -16.07 16.17
CA GLY A 135 -6.94 -16.72 16.36
C GLY A 135 -8.02 -16.33 15.35
N LYS A 136 -7.70 -15.57 14.30
CA LYS A 136 -8.65 -15.09 13.26
C LYS A 136 -8.40 -15.68 11.87
N VAL A 137 -7.35 -16.48 11.72
CA VAL A 137 -6.97 -17.13 10.45
C VAL A 137 -7.70 -18.46 10.34
N THR A 138 -8.46 -18.65 9.26
CA THR A 138 -9.17 -19.89 8.95
C THR A 138 -8.34 -20.82 8.06
N LYS A 139 -7.46 -20.25 7.22
CA LYS A 139 -6.63 -21.01 6.29
C LYS A 139 -5.37 -20.26 5.90
N ILE A 140 -4.26 -20.99 5.75
CA ILE A 140 -3.04 -20.50 5.10
C ILE A 140 -2.78 -21.32 3.84
N SER A 141 -2.70 -20.65 2.70
CA SER A 141 -2.35 -21.29 1.42
C SER A 141 -1.08 -20.68 0.84
N ILE A 142 -0.27 -21.53 0.21
CA ILE A 142 1.00 -21.16 -0.39
C ILE A 142 0.83 -21.25 -1.90
N ARG A 143 1.14 -20.15 -2.58
CA ARG A 143 0.96 -20.02 -4.03
C ARG A 143 2.24 -19.58 -4.71
N ARG A 144 2.38 -19.94 -5.98
CA ARG A 144 3.46 -19.47 -6.84
C ARG A 144 3.28 -17.97 -7.10
N ASP A 145 4.37 -17.20 -6.98
CA ASP A 145 4.37 -15.75 -7.22
C ASP A 145 4.05 -15.38 -8.68
N GLU A 146 4.55 -16.16 -9.64
CA GLU A 146 4.43 -15.80 -11.06
C GLU A 146 3.01 -15.91 -11.64
N ASP A 147 2.21 -16.87 -11.17
CA ASP A 147 0.91 -17.21 -11.77
C ASP A 147 -0.19 -17.53 -10.76
N ASP A 148 0.07 -17.34 -9.47
CA ASP A 148 -0.85 -17.62 -8.36
C ASP A 148 -1.32 -19.09 -8.28
N THR A 149 -0.58 -20.03 -8.88
CA THR A 149 -0.87 -21.46 -8.77
C THR A 149 -0.76 -21.92 -7.32
N LEU A 150 -1.80 -22.61 -6.83
CA LEU A 150 -1.76 -23.26 -5.51
C LEU A 150 -0.67 -24.34 -5.47
N LEU A 151 0.28 -24.18 -4.56
CA LEU A 151 1.32 -25.17 -4.25
C LEU A 151 0.86 -26.10 -3.13
N GLY A 152 0.16 -25.55 -2.13
CA GLY A 152 -0.52 -26.33 -1.11
C GLY A 152 -1.08 -25.47 0.01
N GLU A 153 -1.59 -26.13 1.04
CA GLU A 153 -2.23 -25.50 2.19
C GLU A 153 -1.63 -26.06 3.48
N LEU A 154 -1.50 -25.20 4.51
CA LEU A 154 -1.07 -25.66 5.82
C LEU A 154 -2.24 -26.37 6.52
N ASP A 155 -1.96 -27.52 7.12
CA ASP A 155 -2.93 -28.17 8.01
C ASP A 155 -3.16 -27.32 9.30
N PRO A 156 -4.15 -27.66 10.14
CA PRO A 156 -4.45 -26.87 11.33
C PRO A 156 -3.30 -26.76 12.35
N GLU A 157 -2.50 -27.81 12.50
CA GLU A 157 -1.36 -27.78 13.43
C GLU A 157 -0.23 -26.94 12.84
N GLN A 158 0.09 -27.13 11.55
CA GLN A 158 1.05 -26.30 10.82
C GLN A 158 0.65 -24.83 10.84
N THR A 159 -0.62 -24.50 10.64
CA THR A 159 -1.14 -23.13 10.69
C THR A 159 -0.90 -22.48 12.04
N LYS A 160 -1.23 -23.20 13.12
CA LYS A 160 -1.02 -22.71 14.50
C LYS A 160 0.46 -22.48 14.80
N GLU A 161 1.31 -23.44 14.42
CA GLU A 161 2.75 -23.32 14.62
C GLU A 161 3.34 -22.18 13.79
N PHE A 162 2.96 -22.07 12.52
CA PHE A 162 3.38 -21.01 11.62
C PHE A 162 3.03 -19.64 12.17
N LEU A 163 1.78 -19.42 12.57
CA LEU A 163 1.33 -18.13 13.10
C LEU A 163 2.06 -17.73 14.37
N LYS A 164 2.32 -18.69 15.26
CA LYS A 164 3.11 -18.44 16.47
C LYS A 164 4.50 -17.93 16.11
N GLU A 165 5.18 -18.57 15.16
CA GLU A 165 6.52 -18.15 14.75
C GLU A 165 6.47 -16.81 14.00
N TYR A 166 5.56 -16.67 13.02
CA TYR A 166 5.37 -15.48 12.19
C TYR A 166 5.10 -14.22 13.01
N LEU A 167 4.14 -14.26 13.93
CA LEU A 167 3.75 -13.09 14.73
C LEU A 167 4.84 -12.66 15.72
N SER A 168 5.76 -13.56 16.06
CA SER A 168 6.91 -13.27 16.91
C SER A 168 8.10 -12.64 16.18
N LEU A 169 8.08 -12.60 14.85
CA LEU A 169 9.21 -12.10 14.07
C LEU A 169 9.38 -10.59 14.29
N PRO A 170 10.63 -10.10 14.46
CA PRO A 170 10.88 -8.67 14.57
C PRO A 170 10.48 -7.92 13.29
N TYR A 171 9.79 -6.80 13.45
CA TYR A 171 9.52 -5.88 12.36
C TYR A 171 10.79 -5.09 12.00
N LYS A 172 11.06 -4.94 10.69
CA LYS A 172 12.25 -4.23 10.17
C LYS A 172 11.93 -2.99 9.34
N GLY A 173 10.66 -2.65 9.18
CA GLY A 173 10.21 -1.53 8.35
C GLY A 173 9.57 -1.98 7.03
N ASP A 174 9.15 -1.00 6.24
CA ASP A 174 8.72 -1.19 4.85
C ASP A 174 9.88 -1.73 3.99
N ILE A 175 9.55 -2.58 3.00
CA ILE A 175 10.55 -3.23 2.13
C ILE A 175 11.18 -2.17 1.21
N ASP A 176 12.52 -2.18 1.05
CA ASP A 176 13.17 -1.36 0.01
C ASP A 176 12.96 -2.03 -1.37
N PRO A 177 12.23 -1.41 -2.31
CA PRO A 177 11.96 -1.99 -3.64
C PRO A 177 13.24 -2.31 -4.43
N LYS A 178 14.37 -1.67 -4.10
CA LYS A 178 15.67 -1.96 -4.74
C LYS A 178 16.20 -3.35 -4.41
N ASN A 179 15.78 -3.92 -3.29
CA ASN A 179 16.19 -5.25 -2.86
C ASN A 179 15.30 -6.36 -3.46
N GLU A 180 14.10 -6.04 -3.95
CA GLU A 180 13.15 -7.04 -4.44
C GLU A 180 13.60 -7.73 -5.75
N ASN A 181 14.23 -6.98 -6.67
CA ASN A 181 14.57 -7.48 -8.01
C ASN A 181 15.71 -8.53 -8.03
N ASN A 182 16.42 -8.72 -6.92
CA ASN A 182 17.53 -9.68 -6.83
C ASN A 182 17.15 -10.99 -6.11
N ARG A 183 15.91 -11.11 -5.64
CA ARG A 183 15.46 -12.26 -4.84
C ARG A 183 14.74 -13.26 -5.74
N HIS A 184 15.47 -14.30 -6.13
CA HIS A 184 14.92 -15.43 -6.88
C HIS A 184 14.17 -16.39 -5.94
N ALA A 185 13.25 -17.20 -6.49
CA ALA A 185 12.48 -18.22 -5.77
C ALA A 185 11.58 -17.67 -4.64
N ARG A 186 10.47 -17.04 -5.03
CA ARG A 186 9.46 -16.46 -4.12
C ARG A 186 8.15 -17.24 -4.19
N VAL A 187 7.44 -17.25 -3.07
CA VAL A 187 6.05 -17.75 -2.99
C VAL A 187 5.19 -16.71 -2.27
N LEU A 188 3.89 -16.75 -2.53
CA LEU A 188 2.89 -15.94 -1.84
C LEU A 188 2.26 -16.77 -0.73
N ILE A 189 2.25 -16.22 0.49
CA ILE A 189 1.59 -16.80 1.64
C ILE A 189 0.28 -16.06 1.85
N TYR A 190 -0.83 -16.71 1.53
CA TYR A 190 -2.18 -16.18 1.67
C TYR A 190 -2.76 -16.54 3.03
N PHE A 191 -3.26 -15.55 3.75
CA PHE A 191 -3.99 -15.66 5.00
C PHE A 191 -5.46 -15.38 4.73
N GLN A 192 -6.30 -16.40 4.87
CA GLN A 192 -7.75 -16.23 4.86
C GLN A 192 -8.26 -16.03 6.29
N LEU A 193 -9.07 -15.00 6.51
CA LEU A 193 -9.57 -14.61 7.81
C LEU A 193 -11.04 -15.02 8.00
N GLU A 194 -11.49 -15.05 9.26
CA GLU A 194 -12.87 -15.39 9.64
C GLU A 194 -13.91 -14.42 9.06
N ASP A 195 -13.51 -13.19 8.76
CA ASP A 195 -14.37 -12.17 8.14
C ASP A 195 -14.53 -12.32 6.61
N GLY A 196 -13.93 -13.36 6.02
CA GLY A 196 -13.97 -13.63 4.58
C GLY A 196 -12.97 -12.82 3.75
N THR A 197 -12.19 -11.92 4.37
CA THR A 197 -11.07 -11.27 3.70
C THR A 197 -9.88 -12.21 3.59
N THR A 198 -9.13 -12.06 2.52
CA THR A 198 -7.85 -12.74 2.31
C THR A 198 -6.80 -11.71 1.98
N PHE A 199 -5.62 -11.81 2.58
CA PHE A 199 -4.47 -11.02 2.15
C PHE A 199 -3.26 -11.94 1.99
N HIS A 200 -2.24 -11.48 1.27
CA HIS A 200 -1.01 -12.25 1.15
C HIS A 200 0.22 -11.44 1.54
N THR A 201 1.29 -12.17 1.81
CA THR A 201 2.64 -11.62 1.92
C THR A 201 3.60 -12.45 1.06
N ILE A 202 4.76 -11.89 0.79
CA ILE A 202 5.81 -12.56 0.01
C ILE A 202 6.73 -13.32 0.97
N TYR A 203 7.13 -14.53 0.56
CA TYR A 203 8.20 -15.30 1.19
C TYR A 203 9.30 -15.61 0.17
N ILE A 204 10.55 -15.31 0.52
CA ILE A 204 11.74 -15.60 -0.28
C ILE A 204 12.40 -16.86 0.29
N LEU A 205 12.33 -17.96 -0.49
CA LEU A 205 12.70 -19.31 -0.05
C LEU A 205 14.18 -19.39 0.35
N ASP A 206 15.07 -18.88 -0.50
CA ASP A 206 16.53 -19.01 -0.31
C ASP A 206 17.04 -18.22 0.90
N GLU A 207 16.44 -17.05 1.17
CA GLU A 207 16.87 -16.13 2.23
C GLU A 207 16.10 -16.32 3.54
N ASN A 208 15.03 -17.12 3.53
CA ASN A 208 14.09 -17.25 4.65
C ASN A 208 13.57 -15.88 5.12
N ILE A 209 13.20 -15.03 4.16
CA ILE A 209 12.63 -13.70 4.45
C ILE A 209 11.14 -13.76 4.14
N ILE A 210 10.31 -13.35 5.10
CA ILE A 210 8.89 -13.11 4.91
C ILE A 210 8.64 -11.61 4.99
N GLY A 211 7.48 -11.14 4.50
CA GLY A 211 7.12 -9.72 4.40
C GLY A 211 7.64 -8.77 5.48
N TYR A 212 7.80 -7.51 5.10
CA TYR A 212 8.45 -6.48 5.94
C TYR A 212 9.93 -6.77 6.24
N ASP A 213 10.63 -7.46 5.32
CA ASP A 213 12.02 -7.90 5.47
C ASP A 213 12.29 -8.66 6.79
N ALA A 214 11.28 -9.37 7.29
CA ALA A 214 11.37 -10.16 8.51
C ALA A 214 12.09 -11.48 8.23
N PHE A 215 13.17 -11.75 8.96
CA PHE A 215 13.88 -13.02 8.87
C PHE A 215 13.12 -14.10 9.63
N GLY A 216 12.72 -15.13 8.90
CA GLY A 216 12.12 -16.33 9.45
C GLY A 216 13.06 -17.14 10.33
N ASN A 217 12.49 -18.08 11.07
CA ASN A 217 13.26 -19.09 11.81
C ASN A 217 13.18 -20.46 11.14
N GLU A 218 13.99 -21.40 11.61
CA GLU A 218 14.09 -22.76 11.04
C GLU A 218 12.76 -23.52 11.09
N LYS A 219 11.94 -23.28 12.11
CA LYS A 219 10.64 -23.95 12.23
C LYS A 219 9.68 -23.47 11.16
N MET A 220 9.57 -22.16 10.98
CA MET A 220 8.75 -21.55 9.94
C MET A 220 9.21 -21.99 8.54
N LYS A 221 10.54 -22.00 8.31
CA LYS A 221 11.13 -22.49 7.06
C LYS A 221 10.75 -23.95 6.79
N GLY A 222 10.91 -24.83 7.77
CA GLY A 222 10.56 -26.24 7.63
C GLY A 222 9.08 -26.47 7.32
N ILE A 223 8.19 -25.66 7.89
CA ILE A 223 6.75 -25.70 7.57
C ILE A 223 6.51 -25.33 6.10
N ILE A 224 7.08 -24.21 5.63
CA ILE A 224 6.90 -23.76 4.23
C ILE A 224 7.51 -24.77 3.25
N GLU A 225 8.73 -25.23 3.50
CA GLU A 225 9.42 -26.19 2.64
C GLU A 225 8.71 -27.54 2.57
N SER A 226 8.00 -27.94 3.62
CA SER A 226 7.18 -29.17 3.60
C SER A 226 6.02 -29.11 2.61
N VAL A 227 5.60 -27.92 2.20
CA VAL A 227 4.52 -27.74 1.20
C VAL A 227 5.07 -27.45 -0.18
N VAL A 228 6.13 -26.63 -0.28
CA VAL A 228 6.66 -26.18 -1.57
C VAL A 228 7.45 -27.29 -2.30
N ASN A 229 8.01 -28.26 -1.56
CA ASN A 229 8.82 -29.33 -2.12
C ASN A 229 8.08 -30.68 -2.28
N GLU A 230 6.77 -30.71 -2.03
CA GLU A 230 5.89 -31.87 -2.32
C GLU A 230 5.52 -31.95 -3.81
#